data_AF-A0A1V2P8J8-F1
#
_entry.id   AF-A0A1V2P8J8-F1
#
_cell.length_a   1.000
_cell.length_b   1.000
_cell.length_c   1.000
_cell.angle_alpha   90.00
_cell.angle_beta   90.00
_cell.angle_gamma   90.00
#
_symmetry.space_group_name_H-M   'P 1'
#
loop_
_entity.id
_entity.type
_entity.pdbx_description
1 polymer ?
#
loop_
_entity_poly.entity_id
_entity_poly.type
_entity_poly.pdbx_seq_one_letter_code
_entity_poly.pdbx_strand_id
1 'polypeptide(L)' 'MDAIGELSDLVFDCADPDRLAEFWSQVFGMRVLRTDADSATLAGTRRPLTDTLDEDQAAWRIMADPEGHPFCLVTTR' A
#
# COMPACT_ATOMS: atom_id res chain seq x y z
N MET A 1 -2.02 20.34 -16.79
CA MET A 1 -3.23 19.56 -16.47
C MET A 1 -3.54 19.88 -15.03
N ASP A 2 -4.75 20.34 -14.75
CA ASP A 2 -5.16 20.60 -13.37
C ASP A 2 -5.39 19.28 -12.63
N ALA A 3 -5.19 19.30 -11.31
CA ALA A 3 -5.46 18.14 -10.47
C ALA A 3 -6.96 17.80 -10.49
N ILE A 4 -7.28 16.51 -10.61
CA ILE A 4 -8.67 16.02 -10.64
C ILE A 4 -9.27 15.82 -9.23
N GLY A 5 -8.45 15.89 -8.18
CA GLY A 5 -8.85 15.70 -6.78
C GLY A 5 -7.72 15.16 -5.90
N GLU A 6 -8.03 14.87 -4.64
CA GLU A 6 -7.14 14.16 -3.72
C GLU A 6 -7.46 12.66 -3.70
N LEU A 7 -6.42 11.82 -3.67
CA LEU A 7 -6.58 10.37 -3.53
C LEU A 7 -7.05 10.05 -2.10
N SER A 8 -8.24 9.47 -1.96
CA SER A 8 -8.78 9.02 -0.66
C SER A 8 -8.37 7.58 -0.35
N ASP A 9 -8.60 6.66 -1.30
CA ASP A 9 -8.47 5.23 -1.11
C ASP A 9 -7.89 4.57 -2.36
N LEU A 10 -7.19 3.46 -2.15
CA LEU A 10 -6.73 2.56 -3.20
C LEU A 10 -7.26 1.16 -2.90
N VAL A 11 -7.99 0.58 -3.84
CA VAL A 11 -8.62 -0.74 -3.71
C VAL A 11 -7.98 -1.69 -4.70
N PHE A 12 -7.54 -2.84 -4.21
CA PHE A 12 -7.00 -3.93 -5.02
C PHE A 12 -8.00 -5.08 -5.06
N ASP A 13 -8.11 -5.70 -6.22
CA ASP A 13 -8.81 -6.98 -6.35
C ASP A 13 -7.93 -8.11 -5.81
N CYS A 14 -8.53 -9.09 -5.13
CA CYS A 14 -7.82 -10.19 -4.50
C CYS A 14 -8.72 -11.41 -4.28
N ALA A 15 -8.11 -12.57 -4.18
CA ALA A 15 -8.84 -13.82 -3.91
C ALA A 15 -9.12 -14.04 -2.42
N ASP A 16 -8.25 -13.55 -1.53
CA ASP A 16 -8.37 -13.68 -0.07
C ASP A 16 -8.09 -12.34 0.63
N PRO A 17 -9.14 -11.54 0.92
CA PRO A 17 -8.99 -10.20 1.47
C PRO A 17 -8.39 -10.20 2.88
N ASP A 18 -8.67 -11.21 3.69
CA ASP A 18 -8.15 -11.31 5.06
C ASP A 18 -6.65 -11.57 5.04
N ARG A 19 -6.20 -12.51 4.20
CA ARG A 19 -4.77 -12.83 4.06
C ARG A 19 -3.98 -11.66 3.51
N LEU A 20 -4.52 -10.97 2.51
CA LEU A 20 -3.85 -9.82 1.91
C LEU A 20 -3.81 -8.62 2.88
N ALA A 21 -4.87 -8.43 3.67
CA ALA A 21 -4.92 -7.39 4.69
C ALA A 21 -3.94 -7.63 5.85
N GLU A 22 -3.80 -8.86 6.33
CA GLU A 22 -2.80 -9.19 7.34
C GLU A 22 -1.39 -8.82 6.85
N PHE A 23 -1.05 -9.23 5.62
CA PHE A 23 0.24 -8.91 5.02
C PHE A 23 0.49 -7.41 4.93
N TRP A 24 -0.43 -6.64 4.34
CA TRP A 24 -0.24 -5.20 4.17
C TRP A 24 -0.25 -4.43 5.49
N SER A 25 -0.98 -4.92 6.50
CA SER A 25 -0.94 -4.35 7.85
C SER A 25 0.48 -4.40 8.44
N GLN A 26 1.19 -5.51 8.21
CA GLN A 26 2.56 -5.71 8.68
C GLN A 26 3.57 -4.90 7.87
N VAL A 27 3.44 -4.87 6.54
CA VAL A 27 4.35 -4.14 5.65
C VAL A 27 4.31 -2.64 5.90
N PHE A 28 3.12 -2.06 6.07
CA PHE A 28 2.95 -0.61 6.20
C PHE A 28 2.68 -0.13 7.63
N GLY A 29 2.61 -1.04 8.61
CA GLY A 29 2.21 -0.68 9.99
C GLY A 29 0.78 -0.13 10.07
N MET A 30 -0.07 -0.46 9.08
CA MET A 30 -1.47 -0.06 9.04
C MET A 30 -2.32 -0.98 9.92
N ARG A 31 -3.53 -0.55 10.25
CA ARG A 31 -4.48 -1.33 11.03
C ARG A 31 -5.64 -1.75 10.15
N VAL A 32 -6.10 -3.00 10.31
CA VAL A 32 -7.38 -3.42 9.74
C VAL A 32 -8.49 -2.67 10.48
N LEU A 33 -9.26 -1.88 9.74
CA LEU A 33 -10.39 -1.12 10.28
C LEU A 33 -11.71 -1.89 10.22
N ARG A 34 -11.90 -2.64 9.13
CA ARG A 34 -13.12 -3.39 8.85
C ARG A 34 -12.78 -4.58 7.99
N THR A 35 -13.45 -5.69 8.26
CA THR A 35 -13.56 -6.82 7.36
C THR A 35 -15.03 -7.11 7.12
N ASP A 36 -15.34 -7.56 5.92
CA ASP A 36 -16.63 -8.09 5.52
C ASP A 36 -16.42 -9.35 4.67
N ALA A 37 -17.49 -9.90 4.09
CA ALA A 37 -17.43 -11.20 3.42
C ALA A 37 -16.46 -11.23 2.23
N ASP A 38 -16.28 -10.09 1.55
CA ASP A 38 -15.55 -10.01 0.29
C ASP A 38 -14.43 -8.95 0.31
N SER A 39 -14.24 -8.24 1.43
CA SER A 39 -13.23 -7.19 1.51
C SER A 39 -12.69 -6.93 2.92
N ALA A 40 -11.50 -6.35 2.95
CA ALA A 40 -10.86 -5.86 4.16
C ALA A 40 -10.31 -4.46 3.92
N THR A 41 -10.62 -3.53 4.83
CA THR A 41 -10.19 -2.13 4.76
C THR A 41 -9.09 -1.89 5.78
N LEU A 42 -7.96 -1.34 5.33
CA LEU A 42 -6.87 -0.91 6.20
C LEU A 42 -6.85 0.61 6.29
N ALA A 43 -6.41 1.13 7.44
CA ALA A 43 -6.02 2.52 7.54
C ALA A 43 -4.73 2.71 8.33
N GLY A 44 -4.01 3.74 7.92
CA GLY A 44 -2.85 4.24 8.62
C GLY A 44 -2.72 5.74 8.43
N THR A 45 -1.71 6.31 9.04
CA THR A 45 -1.38 7.72 8.84
C THR A 45 -0.74 7.89 7.47
N ARG A 46 -1.37 8.68 6.59
CA ARG A 46 -0.76 9.09 5.34
C ARG A 46 0.40 10.04 5.63
N ARG A 47 1.62 9.68 5.23
CA ARG A 47 2.68 10.68 5.03
C ARG A 47 2.43 11.39 3.70
N PRO A 48 2.62 12.71 3.61
CA PRO A 48 2.55 13.41 2.33
C PRO A 48 3.44 12.70 1.31
N LEU A 49 2.91 12.43 0.13
CA LEU A 49 3.72 11.99 -0.99
C LEU A 49 4.70 13.12 -1.30
N THR A 50 6.00 12.85 -1.24
CA THR A 50 7.03 13.81 -1.64
C THR A 50 7.08 13.83 -3.16
N ASP A 51 7.14 15.01 -3.77
CA ASP A 51 7.10 15.15 -5.23
C ASP A 51 8.22 14.37 -5.95
N THR A 52 9.35 14.14 -5.28
CA THR A 52 10.44 13.32 -5.80
C THR A 52 11.22 12.68 -4.66
N LEU A 53 11.50 11.39 -4.77
CA LEU A 53 12.62 10.78 -4.04
C LEU A 53 13.82 10.80 -4.99
N ASP A 54 14.94 11.41 -4.59
CA ASP A 54 16.18 11.32 -5.36
C ASP A 54 16.59 9.84 -5.47
N GLU A 55 16.99 9.38 -6.66
CA GLU A 55 17.37 7.98 -6.90
C GLU A 55 18.50 7.52 -5.96
N ASP A 56 19.44 8.42 -5.65
CA ASP A 56 20.54 8.16 -4.72
C ASP A 56 20.07 7.97 -3.27
N GLN A 57 18.91 8.52 -2.91
CA GLN A 57 18.33 8.44 -1.56
C GLN A 57 17.37 7.25 -1.42
N ALA A 58 16.92 6.65 -2.52
CA ALA A 58 15.93 5.59 -2.52
C ALA A 58 16.56 4.20 -2.77
N ALA A 59 16.34 3.26 -1.86
CA ALA A 59 16.59 1.85 -2.11
C ALA A 59 15.29 1.17 -2.57
N TRP A 60 15.31 0.60 -3.77
CA TRP A 60 14.17 -0.07 -4.40
C TRP A 60 14.29 -1.58 -4.29
N ARG A 61 13.22 -2.25 -3.86
CA ARG A 61 13.14 -3.72 -3.82
C ARG A 61 11.81 -4.16 -4.39
N ILE A 62 11.85 -4.95 -5.45
CA ILE A 62 10.67 -5.63 -5.99
C ILE A 62 10.39 -6.85 -5.12
N MET A 63 9.16 -6.96 -4.63
CA MET A 63 8.67 -8.10 -3.87
C MET A 63 7.32 -8.54 -4.45
N ALA A 64 6.81 -9.67 -3.97
CA ALA A 64 5.46 -10.13 -4.28
C ALA A 64 4.66 -10.26 -2.99
N ASP A 65 3.36 -9.94 -3.08
CA ASP A 65 2.42 -10.20 -2.00
C ASP A 65 2.11 -11.72 -1.88
N PRO A 66 1.28 -12.16 -0.91
CA PRO A 66 0.91 -13.56 -0.74
C PRO A 66 0.16 -14.20 -1.93
N GLU A 67 -0.42 -13.40 -2.83
CA GLU A 67 -1.12 -13.84 -4.04
C GLU A 67 -0.20 -13.81 -5.27
N GLY A 68 1.01 -13.25 -5.15
CA GLY A 68 2.01 -13.18 -6.20
C GLY A 68 2.03 -11.85 -6.97
N HIS A 69 1.24 -10.85 -6.56
CA HIS A 69 1.25 -9.55 -7.22
C HIS A 69 2.55 -8.80 -6.92
N PRO A 70 3.29 -8.35 -7.96
CA PRO A 70 4.54 -7.65 -7.75
C PRO A 70 4.29 -6.22 -7.24
N PHE A 71 5.09 -5.79 -6.27
CA PHE A 71 5.11 -4.42 -5.78
C PHE A 71 6.53 -3.97 -5.45
N CYS A 72 6.76 -2.66 -5.47
CA CYS A 72 8.05 -2.07 -5.12
C CYS A 72 8.00 -1.49 -3.69
N LEU A 73 8.93 -1.89 -2.84
CA LEU A 73 9.26 -1.17 -1.62
C LEU A 73 10.34 -0.14 -1.91
N VAL A 74 10.07 1.10 -1.50
CA VAL A 74 11.00 2.22 -1.60
C VAL A 74 11.32 2.67 -0.19
N THR A 75 12.58 2.53 0.20
CA THR A 75 13.05 3.01 1.50
C THR A 75 14.02 4.16 1.30
N THR A 76 13.84 5.24 2.05
CA THR A 76 14.88 6.28 2.15
C THR A 76 16.05 5.72 2.95
N ARG A 77 17.28 5.88 2.46
CA ARG A 77 18.48 5.56 3.22
C ARG A 77 18.73 6.54 4.36
#